data_AF-A0A2G9RI77-F1
#
_entry.id   AF-A0A2G9RI77-F1
#
_cell.length_a   1.000
_cell.length_b   1.000
_cell.length_c   1.000
_cell.angle_alpha   90.00
_cell.angle_beta   90.00
_cell.angle_gamma   90.00
#
_symmetry.space_group_name_H-M   'P 1'
#
loop_
_entity.id
_entity.type
_entity.pdbx_description
1 polymer ?
#
loop_
_entity_poly.entity_id
_entity_poly.type
_entity_poly.pdbx_seq_one_letter_code
_entity_poly.pdbx_strand_id
1 'polypeptide(L)' 'KQIPTPQPEDVEEGEVYEVGKIVTTTGDVDVVEEDSHFTSASAHVLIGEIIVCNRDLQKIKDINDVEKRLKNITDVLGRI' A
#
# COMPACT_ATOMS: atom_id res chain seq x y z
N LYS A 1 -19.83 -19.02 -32.09
CA LYS A 1 -20.34 -19.09 -30.69
C LYS A 1 -19.54 -18.09 -29.88
N GLN A 2 -20.16 -16.97 -29.51
CA GLN A 2 -19.52 -15.94 -28.69
C GLN A 2 -19.65 -16.36 -27.23
N ILE A 3 -18.54 -16.43 -26.50
CA ILE A 3 -18.53 -16.67 -25.06
C ILE A 3 -18.80 -15.31 -24.42
N PRO A 4 -19.87 -15.12 -23.63
CA PRO A 4 -20.08 -13.86 -22.94
C PRO A 4 -18.99 -13.69 -21.88
N THR A 5 -18.21 -12.62 -21.97
CA THR A 5 -17.31 -12.17 -20.91
C THR A 5 -18.15 -11.79 -19.69
N PRO A 6 -17.90 -12.35 -18.49
CA PRO A 6 -18.52 -11.86 -17.28
C PRO A 6 -18.02 -10.42 -17.03
N GLN A 7 -18.95 -9.47 -16.87
CA GLN A 7 -18.59 -8.14 -16.40
C GLN A 7 -18.11 -8.27 -14.94
N PRO A 8 -17.01 -7.62 -14.52
CA PRO A 8 -16.65 -7.60 -13.11
C PRO A 8 -17.72 -6.80 -12.36
N GLU A 9 -18.44 -7.51 -11.49
CA GLU A 9 -19.38 -6.95 -10.54
C GLU A 9 -18.65 -5.91 -9.67
N ASP A 10 -19.20 -4.69 -9.68
CA ASP A 10 -19.04 -3.57 -8.75
C ASP A 10 -17.99 -3.81 -7.65
N VAL A 11 -16.73 -3.47 -7.94
CA VAL A 11 -15.69 -3.40 -6.92
C VAL A 11 -15.99 -2.14 -6.12
N GLU A 12 -16.61 -2.34 -4.96
CA GLU A 12 -16.87 -1.31 -3.95
C GLU A 12 -15.65 -0.38 -3.84
N GLU A 13 -15.83 0.83 -4.37
CA GLU A 13 -14.86 1.93 -4.39
C GLU A 13 -14.77 2.52 -2.98
N GLY A 14 -14.30 1.71 -2.03
CA GLY A 14 -14.23 2.05 -0.61
C GLY A 14 -12.79 2.22 -0.15
N GLU A 15 -12.41 3.48 0.06
CA GLU A 15 -11.13 3.96 0.62
C GLU A 15 -9.97 4.02 -0.38
N VAL A 16 -10.06 4.98 -1.30
CA VAL A 16 -8.90 5.53 -2.02
C VAL A 16 -8.02 6.25 -1.00
N TYR A 17 -7.05 5.54 -0.41
CA TYR A 17 -6.02 6.19 0.39
C TYR A 17 -5.29 7.19 -0.52
N GLU A 18 -5.43 8.46 -0.19
CA GLU A 18 -4.80 9.60 -0.84
C GLU A 18 -3.32 9.28 -1.09
N VAL A 19 -2.99 8.93 -2.34
CA VAL A 19 -1.62 8.73 -2.81
C VAL A 19 -0.91 10.04 -2.52
N GLY A 20 -0.14 10.04 -1.44
CA GLY A 20 0.58 11.21 -0.95
C GLY A 20 1.36 11.81 -2.10
N LYS A 21 0.89 12.99 -2.54
CA LYS A 21 1.47 13.91 -3.51
C LYS A 21 2.81 13.39 -4.08
N ILE A 22 2.74 12.61 -5.15
CA ILE A 22 3.92 12.31 -5.94
C ILE A 22 4.40 13.67 -6.45
N VAL A 23 5.49 14.17 -5.88
CA VAL A 23 6.15 15.37 -6.36
C VAL A 23 6.76 14.99 -7.70
N THR A 24 5.98 15.14 -8.78
CA THR A 24 6.49 15.01 -10.15
C THR A 24 7.38 16.21 -10.40
N THR A 25 8.68 16.04 -10.19
CA THR A 25 9.67 16.97 -10.75
C THR A 25 9.59 16.86 -12.26
N THR A 26 9.03 17.89 -12.91
CA THR A 26 9.08 18.11 -14.36
C THR A 26 10.52 18.47 -14.75
N GLY A 27 11.46 17.57 -14.49
CA GLY A 27 12.76 17.54 -15.15
C GLY A 27 12.67 16.48 -16.24
N ASP A 28 13.31 16.73 -17.37
CA ASP A 28 13.36 15.84 -18.53
C ASP A 28 13.94 14.47 -18.11
N VAL A 29 13.07 13.57 -17.65
CA VAL A 29 13.42 12.19 -17.34
C VAL A 29 13.22 11.45 -18.65
N ASP A 30 14.33 11.10 -19.29
CA ASP A 30 14.35 10.16 -20.41
C ASP A 30 13.63 8.89 -19.94
N VAL A 31 12.39 8.72 -20.38
CA VAL A 31 11.59 7.54 -20.08
C VAL A 31 12.19 6.42 -20.92
N VAL A 32 13.17 5.72 -20.35
CA VAL A 32 13.51 4.39 -20.82
C VAL A 32 12.23 3.57 -20.67
N GLU A 33 11.60 3.30 -21.80
CA GLU A 33 10.53 2.31 -21.91
C GLU A 33 11.18 0.95 -21.61
N GLU A 34 11.23 0.58 -20.33
CA GLU A 34 11.50 -0.80 -19.97
C GLU A 34 10.34 -1.63 -20.51
N ASP A 35 10.66 -2.46 -21.50
CA ASP A 35 9.76 -3.39 -22.19
C ASP A 35 9.35 -4.53 -21.23
N SER A 36 8.68 -4.16 -20.13
CA SER A 36 8.34 -5.05 -19.03
C SER A 36 7.08 -5.83 -19.42
N HIS A 37 7.32 -7.04 -19.94
CA HIS A 37 6.27 -8.00 -20.25
C HIS A 37 5.77 -8.64 -18.95
N PHE A 38 5.06 -7.86 -18.14
CA PHE A 38 4.38 -8.39 -16.96
C PHE A 38 3.27 -9.34 -17.41
N THR A 39 3.47 -10.63 -17.17
CA THR A 39 2.41 -11.61 -17.40
C THR A 39 1.29 -11.39 -16.38
N SER A 40 0.05 -11.73 -16.75
CA SER A 40 -1.07 -11.64 -15.80
C SER A 40 -0.82 -12.47 -14.54
N ALA A 41 -0.12 -13.61 -14.64
CA ALA A 41 0.26 -14.42 -13.48
C ALA A 41 1.19 -13.66 -12.53
N SER A 42 2.19 -12.96 -13.06
CA SER A 42 3.11 -12.12 -12.28
C SER A 42 2.36 -10.99 -11.56
N ALA A 43 1.36 -10.37 -12.21
CA ALA A 43 0.53 -9.34 -11.58
C ALA A 43 -0.29 -9.88 -10.40
N HIS A 44 -0.89 -11.07 -10.50
CA HIS A 44 -1.64 -11.67 -9.39
C HIS A 44 -0.76 -11.99 -8.19
N VAL A 45 0.48 -12.46 -8.42
CA VAL A 45 1.47 -12.70 -7.36
C VAL A 45 1.81 -11.39 -6.64
N LEU A 46 2.13 -10.33 -7.38
CA LEU A 46 2.45 -9.03 -6.81
C LEU A 46 1.28 -8.44 -6.00
N ILE A 47 0.05 -8.57 -6.49
CA ILE A 47 -1.14 -8.12 -5.75
C ILE A 47 -1.25 -8.87 -4.41
N GLY A 48 -1.00 -10.18 -4.39
CA GLY A 48 -0.97 -10.97 -3.16
C GLY A 48 0.12 -10.50 -2.19
N GLU A 49 1.32 -10.25 -2.69
CA GLU A 49 2.44 -9.74 -1.88
C GLU A 49 2.14 -8.35 -1.30
N ILE A 50 1.53 -7.45 -2.07
CA ILE A 50 1.12 -6.11 -1.62
C ILE A 50 0.10 -6.21 -0.48
N ILE A 51 -0.90 -7.10 -0.61
CA ILE A 51 -1.92 -7.31 0.45
C ILE A 51 -1.27 -7.81 1.74
N VAL A 52 -0.34 -8.77 1.65
CA VAL A 52 0.38 -9.28 2.83
C VAL A 52 1.25 -8.19 3.46
N CYS A 53 2.00 -7.45 2.64
CA CYS A 53 2.82 -6.34 3.09
C CYS A 53 2.00 -5.28 3.83
N ASN A 54 0.83 -4.89 3.29
CA ASN A 54 -0.08 -3.94 3.93
C ASN A 54 -0.52 -4.41 5.33
N ARG A 55 -0.80 -5.71 5.50
CA ARG A 55 -1.15 -6.27 6.81
C ARG A 55 0.02 -6.19 7.80
N ASP A 56 1.24 -6.46 7.34
CA ASP A 56 2.42 -6.39 8.18
C ASP A 56 2.78 -4.94 8.55
N LEU A 57 2.57 -3.98 7.64
CA LEU A 57 2.70 -2.55 7.92
C LEU A 57 1.74 -2.08 9.01
N GLN A 58 0.51 -2.58 9.05
CA GLN A 58 -0.42 -2.26 10.14
C GLN A 58 0.08 -2.75 11.51
N LYS A 59 0.68 -3.94 11.58
CA LYS A 59 1.28 -4.45 12.84
C LYS A 59 2.43 -3.55 13.31
N ILE A 60 3.24 -3.05 12.39
CA ILE A 60 4.34 -2.11 12.72
C ILE A 60 3.78 -0.80 13.29
N LYS A 61 2.68 -0.29 12.72
CA LYS A 61 1.98 0.88 13.25
C LYS A 61 1.47 0.65 14.68
N ASP A 62 0.87 -0.52 14.96
CA ASP A 62 0.41 -0.85 16.30
C ASP A 62 1.55 -0.90 17.32
N ILE A 63 2.73 -1.41 16.93
CA ILE A 63 3.93 -1.41 17.76
C ILE A 63 4.34 0.03 18.09
N ASN A 64 4.40 0.91 17.09
CA ASN A 64 4.76 2.32 17.30
C ASN A 64 3.78 3.03 18.26
N ASP A 65 2.48 2.72 18.15
CA ASP A 65 1.47 3.28 19.05
C ASP A 65 1.64 2.77 20.49
N VAL A 66 1.98 1.50 20.68
CA VAL A 66 2.32 0.92 21.98
C VAL A 66 3.57 1.57 22.57
N GLU A 67 4.64 1.72 21.79
CA GLU A 67 5.87 2.38 22.23
C GLU A 67 5.61 3.82 22.70
N LYS A 68 4.80 4.57 21.96
CA LYS A 68 4.41 5.94 22.33
C LYS A 68 3.66 5.97 23.66
N ARG A 69 2.73 5.04 23.88
CA ARG A 69 1.99 4.92 25.14
C ARG A 69 2.91 4.59 26.31
N LEU A 70 3.86 3.66 26.13
CA LEU A 70 4.84 3.31 27.15
C LEU A 70 5.73 4.50 27.51
N LYS A 71 6.19 5.26 26.51
CA LYS A 71 6.98 6.48 26.74
C LYS A 71 6.21 7.50 27.59
N ASN A 72 4.92 7.69 27.31
CA ASN A 72 4.07 8.59 28.10
C ASN A 72 3.93 8.12 29.55
N ILE A 73 3.78 6.80 29.79
CA ILE A 73 3.70 6.24 31.15
C ILE A 73 5.01 6.49 31.90
N THR A 74 6.15 6.23 31.28
CA THR A 74 7.47 6.47 31.88
C THR A 74 7.68 7.94 32.20
N ASP A 75 7.28 8.86 31.31
CA ASP A 75 7.37 10.31 31.55
C ASP A 75 6.53 10.76 32.75
N VAL A 76 5.30 10.25 32.90
CA VAL A 76 4.44 10.56 34.05
C VAL A 76 5.05 10.04 35.35
N LEU A 77 5.55 8.79 35.35
CA LEU A 77 6.16 8.19 36.54
C LEU A 77 7.44 8.91 36.97
N GLY A 78 8.24 9.42 36.03
CA GLY A 78 9.45 10.17 36.34
C GLY A 78 9.20 11.57 36.93
N ARG A 79 7.95 12.06 36.90
CA ARG A 79 7.57 13.35 37.51
C ARG A 79 7.05 13.21 38.95
N ILE A 80 6.80 11.99 39.42
CA ILE A 80 6.41 11.67 40.81
C ILE A 80 7.68 11.52 41.64
#